data_AF-A0A091BBM8-F1
#
_entry.id   AF-A0A091BBM8-F1
#
_cell.length_a   1.000
_cell.length_b   1.000
_cell.length_c   1.000
_cell.angle_alpha   90.00
_cell.angle_beta   90.00
_cell.angle_gamma   90.00
#
_symmetry.space_group_name_H-M   'P 1'
#
loop_
_entity.id
_entity.type
_entity.pdbx_description
1 polymer ?
#
loop_
_entity_poly.entity_id
_entity_poly.type
_entity_poly.pdbx_seq_one_letter_code
_entity_poly.pdbx_strand_id
1 'polypeptide(L)'
;MFSLLLMLAPIAGALPPPVEPVDEFPQVAAAYWVEVDGVPRWAGQPDRRLPMASLTKLMTALLIAETADLEAVVTIGVGVARETGSRIGLRAGERVRARDLFEAMLVRSANDACRALADWHGGDQATFVKAMNLRAWQLGLKNTRFADACGHDSPQQYSSVRDLAVLARAALARPEIVAAAARPDFRFSTLDGRVFTMNTTNALLGRFDGATGLKTGYTPGAGRCVIAVAQRDGHEVLAVFLNSPDRWSHTAAVLEVALTEAR
;
A
#
# COMPACT_ATOMS: atom_id res chain seq x y z
N MET A 1 -47.73 14.19 -64.23
CA MET A 1 -47.91 14.54 -62.80
C MET A 1 -46.97 13.65 -61.99
N PHE A 2 -45.80 14.17 -61.60
CA PHE A 2 -44.84 13.44 -60.77
C PHE A 2 -45.25 13.56 -59.30
N SER A 3 -45.46 12.43 -58.63
CA SER A 3 -45.74 12.39 -57.19
C SER A 3 -44.44 12.07 -56.45
N LEU A 4 -43.98 13.02 -55.64
CA LEU A 4 -42.74 12.94 -54.86
C LEU A 4 -43.07 12.32 -53.50
N LEU A 5 -42.68 11.06 -53.29
CA LEU A 5 -42.83 10.37 -52.01
C LEU A 5 -41.65 10.74 -51.10
N LEU A 6 -41.88 11.62 -50.11
CA LEU A 6 -40.91 11.93 -49.06
C LEU A 6 -40.78 10.72 -48.12
N MET A 7 -39.61 10.05 -48.14
CA MET A 7 -39.24 9.11 -47.09
C MET A 7 -38.72 9.88 -45.87
N LEU A 8 -39.46 9.83 -44.77
CA LEU A 8 -38.98 10.24 -43.44
C LEU A 8 -38.00 9.19 -42.92
N ALA A 9 -36.72 9.54 -42.84
CA ALA A 9 -35.74 8.71 -42.13
C ALA A 9 -36.02 8.77 -40.62
N PRO A 10 -35.94 7.64 -39.89
CA PRO A 10 -36.09 7.63 -38.45
C PRO A 10 -34.92 8.39 -37.81
N ILE A 11 -35.23 9.40 -36.99
CA ILE A 11 -34.25 10.07 -36.14
C ILE A 11 -33.84 9.06 -35.07
N ALA A 12 -32.65 8.47 -35.24
CA ALA A 12 -32.04 7.65 -34.20
C ALA A 12 -31.76 8.54 -32.99
N GLY A 13 -32.52 8.38 -31.91
CA GLY A 13 -32.28 9.06 -30.64
C GLY A 13 -30.90 8.65 -30.11
N ALA A 14 -30.03 9.63 -29.88
CA ALA A 14 -28.75 9.38 -29.23
C ALA A 14 -29.00 8.75 -27.85
N LEU A 15 -28.33 7.64 -27.57
CA LEU A 15 -28.32 7.07 -26.23
C LEU A 15 -27.81 8.12 -25.24
N PRO A 16 -28.42 8.26 -24.06
CA PRO A 16 -27.89 9.15 -23.03
C PRO A 16 -26.45 8.75 -22.72
N PRO A 17 -25.56 9.72 -22.45
CA PRO A 17 -24.19 9.41 -22.07
C PRO A 17 -24.21 8.48 -20.84
N PRO A 18 -23.24 7.55 -20.73
CA PRO A 18 -23.12 6.73 -19.54
C PRO A 18 -23.04 7.64 -18.31
N VAL A 19 -23.90 7.40 -17.32
CA VAL A 19 -23.85 8.09 -16.05
C VAL A 19 -22.52 7.74 -15.39
N GLU A 20 -21.63 8.72 -15.22
CA GLU A 20 -20.41 8.49 -14.47
C GLU A 20 -20.78 8.09 -13.03
N PRO A 21 -20.09 7.10 -12.44
CA PRO A 21 -20.31 6.74 -11.05
C PRO A 21 -20.16 7.98 -10.18
N VAL A 22 -21.12 8.20 -9.27
CA VAL A 22 -21.03 9.30 -8.30
C VAL A 22 -19.83 9.04 -7.39
N ASP A 23 -18.94 10.02 -7.27
CA ASP A 23 -17.88 10.03 -6.28
C ASP A 23 -18.51 10.27 -4.91
N GLU A 24 -18.63 9.19 -4.11
CA GLU A 24 -19.29 9.21 -2.79
C GLU A 24 -18.53 10.06 -1.77
N PHE A 25 -17.20 10.06 -1.87
CA PHE A 25 -16.30 10.74 -0.93
C PHE A 25 -15.42 11.75 -1.66
N PRO A 26 -16.00 12.80 -2.26
CA PRO A 26 -15.22 13.77 -2.99
C PRO A 26 -14.23 14.44 -2.02
N GLN A 27 -13.01 14.66 -2.50
CA GLN A 27 -11.94 15.40 -1.78
C GLN A 27 -11.29 14.68 -0.59
N VAL A 28 -11.68 13.44 -0.24
CA VAL A 28 -10.98 12.70 0.83
C VAL A 28 -9.53 12.40 0.47
N ALA A 29 -9.23 12.23 -0.82
CA ALA A 29 -7.89 11.99 -1.34
C ALA A 29 -7.78 12.40 -2.81
N ALA A 30 -6.56 12.50 -3.35
CA ALA A 30 -6.36 12.71 -4.78
C ALA A 30 -6.78 11.49 -5.64
N ALA A 31 -6.77 10.30 -5.02
CA ALA A 31 -7.41 9.08 -5.49
C ALA A 31 -7.71 8.17 -4.29
N TYR A 32 -8.82 7.43 -4.33
CA TYR A 32 -9.18 6.46 -3.30
C TYR A 32 -9.90 5.23 -3.85
N TRP A 33 -9.87 4.15 -3.08
CA TRP A 33 -10.57 2.89 -3.33
C TRP A 33 -11.06 2.29 -2.02
N VAL A 34 -12.29 1.76 -2.01
CA VAL A 34 -12.91 1.10 -0.86
C VAL A 34 -13.55 -0.21 -1.29
N GLU A 35 -13.24 -1.28 -0.55
CA GLU A 35 -13.87 -2.59 -0.69
C GLU A 35 -14.54 -2.99 0.62
N VAL A 36 -15.69 -3.63 0.51
CA VAL A 36 -16.39 -4.31 1.61
C VAL A 36 -16.47 -5.79 1.26
N ASP A 37 -15.94 -6.65 2.12
CA ASP A 37 -15.90 -8.11 1.94
C ASP A 37 -15.30 -8.55 0.60
N GLY A 38 -14.24 -7.85 0.17
CA GLY A 38 -13.54 -8.10 -1.09
C GLY A 38 -14.26 -7.58 -2.33
N VAL A 39 -15.42 -6.94 -2.18
CA VAL A 39 -16.19 -6.35 -3.28
C VAL A 39 -15.95 -4.83 -3.33
N PRO A 40 -15.49 -4.28 -4.46
CA PRO A 40 -15.36 -2.83 -4.63
C PRO A 40 -16.70 -2.13 -4.46
N ARG A 41 -16.73 -1.09 -3.61
CA ARG A 41 -17.94 -0.30 -3.34
C ARG A 41 -17.81 1.13 -3.83
N TRP A 42 -16.71 1.80 -3.50
CA TRP A 42 -16.48 3.20 -3.85
C TRP A 42 -15.07 3.44 -4.36
N ALA A 43 -14.93 4.36 -5.31
CA ALA A 43 -13.64 4.76 -5.83
C ALA A 43 -13.68 6.17 -6.41
N GLY A 44 -12.60 6.91 -6.20
CA GLY A 44 -12.33 8.18 -6.85
C GLY A 44 -11.00 8.09 -7.60
N GLN A 45 -11.01 8.35 -8.90
CA GLN A 45 -9.80 8.30 -9.76
C GLN A 45 -9.01 6.96 -9.66
N PRO A 46 -9.67 5.78 -9.78
CA PRO A 46 -9.09 4.48 -9.40
C PRO A 46 -7.80 4.09 -10.14
N ASP A 47 -7.64 4.58 -11.37
CA ASP A 47 -6.55 4.23 -12.28
C ASP A 47 -5.52 5.36 -12.46
N ARG A 48 -5.69 6.47 -11.71
CA ARG A 48 -4.77 7.60 -11.74
C ARG A 48 -3.43 7.20 -11.12
N ARG A 49 -2.34 7.42 -11.88
CA ARG A 49 -0.97 7.18 -11.43
C ARG A 49 -0.52 8.29 -10.51
N LEU A 50 -0.16 7.94 -9.28
CA LEU A 50 0.32 8.85 -8.25
C LEU A 50 1.51 8.21 -7.50
N PRO A 51 2.42 9.01 -6.94
CA PRO A 51 3.42 8.49 -6.01
C PRO A 51 2.74 7.87 -4.78
N MET A 52 3.23 6.72 -4.31
CA MET A 52 2.62 5.96 -3.21
C MET A 52 3.44 5.96 -1.91
N ALA A 53 4.57 6.67 -1.88
CA ALA A 53 5.49 6.69 -0.74
C ALA A 53 5.75 5.27 -0.20
N SER A 54 5.82 5.11 1.12
CA SER A 54 6.11 3.83 1.78
C SER A 54 5.03 2.73 1.62
N LEU A 55 3.92 2.96 0.90
CA LEU A 55 3.05 1.86 0.50
C LEU A 55 3.80 0.86 -0.42
N THR A 56 4.85 1.33 -1.10
CA THR A 56 5.83 0.51 -1.83
C THR A 56 6.33 -0.69 -1.03
N LYS A 57 6.51 -0.53 0.30
CA LYS A 57 7.03 -1.59 1.17
C LYS A 57 6.12 -2.82 1.25
N LEU A 58 4.86 -2.75 0.83
CA LEU A 58 4.02 -3.94 0.74
C LEU A 58 4.46 -4.89 -0.37
N MET A 59 4.98 -4.39 -1.49
CA MET A 59 5.58 -5.26 -2.51
C MET A 59 6.87 -5.90 -1.98
N THR A 60 7.70 -5.13 -1.27
CA THR A 60 8.90 -5.66 -0.60
C THR A 60 8.53 -6.74 0.41
N ALA A 61 7.53 -6.48 1.25
CA ALA A 61 7.05 -7.45 2.23
C ALA A 61 6.48 -8.71 1.55
N LEU A 62 5.71 -8.56 0.47
CA LEU A 62 5.15 -9.68 -0.27
C LEU A 62 6.26 -10.60 -0.83
N LEU A 63 7.28 -10.03 -1.49
CA LEU A 63 8.39 -10.83 -2.03
C LEU A 63 9.17 -11.56 -0.94
N ILE A 64 9.47 -10.88 0.18
CA ILE A 64 10.17 -11.48 1.31
C ILE A 64 9.33 -12.62 1.91
N ALA A 65 8.04 -12.39 2.17
CA ALA A 65 7.15 -13.42 2.72
C ALA A 65 6.96 -14.62 1.79
N GLU A 66 7.09 -14.44 0.46
CA GLU A 66 6.90 -15.52 -0.50
C GLU A 66 8.12 -16.44 -0.66
N THR A 67 9.33 -15.93 -0.43
CA THR A 67 10.54 -16.62 -0.91
C THR A 67 11.74 -16.57 0.02
N ALA A 68 11.71 -15.76 1.08
CA ALA A 68 12.84 -15.62 1.98
C ALA A 68 12.71 -16.50 3.23
N ASP A 69 13.85 -16.88 3.81
CA ASP A 69 13.91 -17.44 5.15
C ASP A 69 13.95 -16.31 6.19
N LEU A 70 12.85 -16.12 6.92
CA LEU A 70 12.75 -15.08 7.95
C LEU A 70 13.64 -15.35 9.19
N GLU A 71 14.15 -16.56 9.36
CA GLU A 71 15.09 -16.90 10.45
C GLU A 71 16.56 -16.66 10.09
N ALA A 72 16.83 -16.36 8.81
CA ALA A 72 18.17 -16.06 8.35
C ALA A 72 18.74 -14.81 9.02
N VAL A 73 20.07 -14.79 9.16
CA VAL A 73 20.82 -13.65 9.69
C VAL A 73 21.24 -12.75 8.54
N VAL A 74 20.87 -11.48 8.63
CA VAL A 74 21.24 -10.42 7.70
C VAL A 74 22.34 -9.57 8.32
N THR A 75 23.46 -9.44 7.61
CA THR A 75 24.54 -8.51 7.98
C THR A 75 24.29 -7.16 7.31
N ILE A 76 24.20 -6.09 8.10
CA ILE A 76 23.87 -4.76 7.61
C ILE A 76 25.04 -4.17 6.80
N GLY A 77 24.78 -3.82 5.55
CA GLY A 77 25.76 -3.18 4.66
C GLY A 77 25.98 -1.68 4.94
N VAL A 78 27.07 -1.13 4.41
CA VAL A 78 27.39 0.32 4.53
C VAL A 78 26.35 1.18 3.82
N GLY A 79 25.82 0.72 2.67
CA GLY A 79 24.75 1.42 1.94
C GLY A 79 23.47 1.55 2.75
N VAL A 80 23.08 0.50 3.46
CA VAL A 80 21.91 0.48 4.35
C VAL A 80 22.02 1.54 5.44
N ALA A 81 23.20 1.69 6.06
CA ALA A 81 23.40 2.65 7.14
C ALA A 81 23.26 4.13 6.70
N ARG A 82 23.37 4.39 5.39
CA ARG A 82 23.22 5.72 4.77
C ARG A 82 21.79 6.02 4.32
N GLU A 83 20.86 5.09 4.53
CA GLU A 83 19.47 5.27 4.15
C GLU A 83 18.81 6.45 4.88
N THR A 84 17.89 7.12 4.19
CA THR A 84 17.25 8.38 4.65
C THR A 84 15.76 8.19 4.89
N GLY A 85 15.08 9.20 5.42
CA GLY A 85 13.65 9.12 5.76
C GLY A 85 13.38 8.42 7.10
N SER A 86 12.30 7.65 7.19
CA SER A 86 12.00 6.88 8.42
C SER A 86 13.01 5.76 8.59
N ARG A 87 13.70 5.69 9.73
CA ARG A 87 14.76 4.72 10.01
C ARG A 87 14.73 4.28 11.47
N ILE A 88 15.27 3.10 11.76
CA ILE A 88 15.51 2.63 13.15
C ILE A 88 16.97 2.82 13.59
N GLY A 89 17.86 3.12 12.65
CA GLY A 89 19.25 3.46 12.91
C GLY A 89 20.21 2.26 12.86
N LEU A 90 19.94 1.29 11.97
CA LEU A 90 20.85 0.16 11.73
C LEU A 90 22.27 0.64 11.41
N ARG A 91 23.28 -0.05 11.95
CA ARG A 91 24.70 0.25 11.70
C ARG A 91 25.33 -0.84 10.85
N ALA A 92 26.26 -0.45 9.99
CA ALA A 92 27.01 -1.40 9.19
C ALA A 92 27.73 -2.44 10.07
N GLY A 93 27.71 -3.69 9.65
CA GLY A 93 28.29 -4.84 10.35
C GLY A 93 27.39 -5.49 11.39
N GLU A 94 26.26 -4.87 11.76
CA GLU A 94 25.30 -5.51 12.68
C GLU A 94 24.67 -6.75 12.07
N ARG A 95 24.38 -7.73 12.91
CA ARG A 95 23.68 -8.96 12.52
C ARG A 95 22.27 -8.96 13.09
N VAL A 96 21.28 -9.06 12.23
CA VAL A 96 19.86 -8.97 12.58
C VAL A 96 19.09 -10.10 11.91
N ARG A 97 18.08 -10.68 12.57
CA ARG A 97 17.21 -11.67 11.91
C ARG A 97 16.38 -10.99 10.83
N ALA A 98 16.16 -11.67 9.70
CA ALA A 98 15.32 -11.16 8.62
C ALA A 98 13.90 -10.84 9.12
N ARG A 99 13.34 -11.66 10.03
CA ARG A 99 12.07 -11.40 10.73
C ARG A 99 12.02 -10.04 11.41
N ASP A 100 13.06 -9.68 12.16
CA ASP A 100 13.07 -8.41 12.89
C ASP A 100 13.13 -7.20 11.95
N LEU A 101 13.89 -7.31 10.86
CA LEU A 101 13.92 -6.29 9.80
C LEU A 101 12.56 -6.17 9.11
N PHE A 102 11.91 -7.30 8.84
CA PHE A 102 10.60 -7.37 8.19
C PHE A 102 9.51 -6.72 9.04
N GLU A 103 9.47 -7.05 10.34
CA GLU A 103 8.52 -6.45 11.27
C GLU A 103 8.81 -4.95 11.48
N ALA A 104 10.08 -4.55 11.65
CA ALA A 104 10.45 -3.14 11.76
C ALA A 104 10.09 -2.32 10.50
N MET A 105 10.23 -2.92 9.31
CA MET A 105 9.84 -2.32 8.04
C MET A 105 8.33 -2.03 7.99
N LEU A 106 7.49 -2.95 8.46
CA LEU A 106 6.03 -2.79 8.42
C LEU A 106 5.52 -1.89 9.55
N VAL A 107 6.00 -2.08 10.78
CA VAL A 107 5.59 -1.31 11.97
C VAL A 107 6.06 0.14 11.87
N ARG A 108 7.36 0.35 11.70
CA ARG A 108 7.96 1.71 11.73
C ARG A 108 8.15 2.34 10.36
N SER A 109 7.80 1.64 9.30
CA SER A 109 8.10 2.08 7.94
C SER A 109 9.59 2.30 7.71
N ALA A 110 10.45 1.52 8.39
CA ALA A 110 11.88 1.72 8.45
C ALA A 110 12.54 1.45 7.08
N ASN A 111 13.13 2.49 6.48
CA ASN A 111 13.79 2.44 5.18
C ASN A 111 15.10 1.65 5.25
N ASP A 112 15.87 1.78 6.34
CA ASP A 112 17.09 1.01 6.55
C ASP A 112 16.78 -0.49 6.67
N ALA A 113 15.73 -0.89 7.39
CA ALA A 113 15.30 -2.29 7.44
C ALA A 113 14.80 -2.81 6.08
N CYS A 114 14.01 -2.00 5.38
CA CYS A 114 13.55 -2.29 4.01
C CYS A 114 14.72 -2.49 3.04
N ARG A 115 15.70 -1.57 3.07
CA ARG A 115 16.87 -1.62 2.20
C ARG A 115 17.75 -2.82 2.51
N ALA A 116 17.92 -3.16 3.79
CA ALA A 116 18.64 -4.36 4.22
C ALA A 116 18.01 -5.63 3.64
N LEU A 117 16.69 -5.78 3.71
CA LEU A 117 15.97 -6.92 3.14
C LEU A 117 16.10 -6.98 1.63
N ALA A 118 15.95 -5.85 0.95
CA ALA A 118 16.06 -5.78 -0.51
C ALA A 118 17.47 -6.16 -0.99
N ASP A 119 18.52 -5.60 -0.36
CA ASP A 119 19.91 -5.90 -0.70
C ASP A 119 20.25 -7.37 -0.36
N TRP A 120 19.82 -7.88 0.79
CA TRP A 120 20.10 -9.26 1.21
C TRP A 120 19.42 -10.31 0.33
N HIS A 121 18.11 -10.16 0.11
CA HIS A 121 17.32 -11.16 -0.63
C HIS A 121 17.50 -11.04 -2.14
N GLY A 122 17.66 -9.82 -2.64
CA GLY A 122 17.86 -9.55 -4.07
C GLY A 122 19.32 -9.56 -4.51
N GLY A 123 20.27 -9.68 -3.59
CA GLY A 123 21.71 -9.46 -3.83
C GLY A 123 22.08 -7.97 -3.93
N ASP A 124 21.22 -7.17 -4.56
CA ASP A 124 21.28 -5.71 -4.58
C ASP A 124 19.88 -5.11 -4.83
N GLN A 125 19.68 -3.85 -4.46
CA GLN A 125 18.42 -3.14 -4.69
C GLN A 125 17.96 -3.10 -6.15
N ALA A 126 18.87 -2.97 -7.14
CA ALA A 126 18.45 -2.88 -8.54
C ALA A 126 17.87 -4.22 -9.02
N THR A 127 18.46 -5.33 -8.60
CA THR A 127 17.97 -6.69 -8.85
C THR A 127 16.65 -6.93 -8.10
N PHE A 128 16.54 -6.47 -6.85
CA PHE A 128 15.28 -6.55 -6.11
C PHE A 128 14.14 -5.75 -6.78
N VAL A 129 14.41 -4.53 -7.26
CA VAL A 129 13.43 -3.69 -7.98
C VAL A 129 12.97 -4.35 -9.28
N LYS A 130 13.84 -5.10 -9.98
CA LYS A 130 13.42 -5.90 -11.13
C LYS A 130 12.41 -6.99 -10.71
N ALA A 131 12.67 -7.68 -9.60
CA ALA A 131 11.73 -8.67 -9.06
C ALA A 131 10.40 -8.03 -8.63
N MET A 132 10.43 -6.85 -8.03
CA MET A 132 9.21 -6.09 -7.67
C MET A 132 8.35 -5.78 -8.90
N ASN A 133 8.96 -5.30 -9.99
CA ASN A 133 8.22 -5.00 -11.22
C ASN A 133 7.76 -6.26 -11.95
N LEU A 134 8.52 -7.36 -11.90
CA LEU A 134 8.07 -8.66 -12.40
C LEU A 134 6.84 -9.15 -11.62
N ARG A 135 6.86 -9.03 -10.29
CA ARG A 135 5.72 -9.42 -9.45
C ARG A 135 4.51 -8.51 -9.69
N ALA A 136 4.72 -7.22 -9.89
CA ALA A 136 3.66 -6.29 -10.30
C ALA A 136 2.99 -6.73 -11.60
N TRP A 137 3.78 -7.13 -12.61
CA TRP A 137 3.25 -7.66 -13.86
C TRP A 137 2.46 -8.96 -13.66
N GLN A 138 2.97 -9.90 -12.86
CA GLN A 138 2.29 -11.16 -12.54
C GLN A 138 0.95 -10.97 -11.81
N LEU A 139 0.86 -9.93 -10.97
CA LEU A 139 -0.38 -9.54 -10.29
C LEU A 139 -1.32 -8.69 -11.16
N GLY A 140 -0.90 -8.33 -12.38
CA GLY A 140 -1.69 -7.50 -13.28
C GLY A 140 -1.78 -6.03 -12.89
N LEU A 141 -0.80 -5.50 -12.15
CA LEU A 141 -0.74 -4.10 -11.71
C LEU A 141 -0.34 -3.16 -12.87
N LYS A 142 -1.32 -2.78 -13.70
CA LYS A 142 -1.10 -2.08 -14.98
C LYS A 142 -0.65 -0.63 -14.84
N ASN A 143 -0.87 -0.04 -13.68
CA ASN A 143 -0.59 1.35 -13.36
C ASN A 143 0.46 1.48 -12.25
N THR A 144 1.31 0.47 -12.08
CA THR A 144 2.35 0.42 -11.05
C THR A 144 3.74 0.27 -11.64
N ARG A 145 4.67 1.06 -11.11
CA ARG A 145 6.11 0.90 -11.35
C ARG A 145 6.89 1.23 -10.08
N PHE A 146 7.82 0.36 -9.74
CA PHE A 146 8.76 0.56 -8.64
C PHE A 146 10.10 1.06 -9.17
N ALA A 147 10.62 2.12 -8.57
CA ALA A 147 11.97 2.64 -8.83
C ALA A 147 12.95 2.34 -7.69
N ASP A 148 12.43 2.11 -6.48
CA ASP A 148 13.18 1.66 -5.31
C ASP A 148 12.31 0.74 -4.43
N ALA A 149 12.94 0.08 -3.45
CA ALA A 149 12.26 -0.90 -2.59
C ALA A 149 11.43 -0.27 -1.45
N CYS A 150 11.66 1.01 -1.13
CA CYS A 150 11.23 1.62 0.12
C CYS A 150 10.27 2.79 -0.05
N GLY A 151 10.05 3.30 -1.26
CA GLY A 151 9.04 4.32 -1.53
C GLY A 151 9.57 5.75 -1.51
N HIS A 152 10.81 5.99 -1.92
CA HIS A 152 11.34 7.34 -2.08
C HIS A 152 10.69 8.07 -3.28
N ASP A 153 10.75 9.40 -3.28
CA ASP A 153 10.22 10.20 -4.38
C ASP A 153 11.04 9.98 -5.66
N SER A 154 10.34 9.62 -6.73
CA SER A 154 10.91 9.47 -8.06
C SER A 154 9.81 9.59 -9.10
N PRO A 155 10.04 10.27 -10.25
CA PRO A 155 9.07 10.31 -11.33
C PRO A 155 8.80 8.92 -11.95
N GLN A 156 9.69 7.95 -11.70
CA GLN A 156 9.54 6.57 -12.16
C GLN A 156 8.87 5.67 -11.11
N GLN A 157 8.47 6.21 -9.96
CA GLN A 157 7.80 5.48 -8.89
C GLN A 157 6.35 5.94 -8.73
N TYR A 158 5.42 5.07 -9.08
CA TYR A 158 4.00 5.36 -9.01
C TYR A 158 3.17 4.08 -8.91
N SER A 159 1.93 4.24 -8.46
CA SER A 159 0.88 3.22 -8.51
C SER A 159 -0.49 3.88 -8.71
N SER A 160 -1.55 3.08 -8.77
CA SER A 160 -2.93 3.55 -8.65
C SER A 160 -3.60 2.90 -7.43
N VAL A 161 -4.69 3.48 -6.95
CA VAL A 161 -5.40 2.92 -5.79
C VAL A 161 -6.03 1.55 -6.10
N ARG A 162 -6.44 1.29 -7.35
CA ARG A 162 -6.90 -0.04 -7.79
C ARG A 162 -5.77 -1.07 -7.72
N ASP A 163 -4.59 -0.74 -8.26
CA ASP A 163 -3.43 -1.65 -8.22
C ASP A 163 -2.98 -1.91 -6.78
N LEU A 164 -2.97 -0.87 -5.94
CA LEU A 164 -2.63 -0.99 -4.53
C LEU A 164 -3.64 -1.84 -3.75
N ALA A 165 -4.92 -1.83 -4.13
CA ALA A 165 -5.92 -2.74 -3.55
C ALA A 165 -5.61 -4.20 -3.88
N VAL A 166 -5.26 -4.50 -5.14
CA VAL A 166 -4.82 -5.85 -5.54
C VAL A 166 -3.56 -6.28 -4.78
N LEU A 167 -2.57 -5.39 -4.66
CA LEU A 167 -1.36 -5.66 -3.87
C LEU A 167 -1.69 -5.88 -2.39
N ALA A 168 -2.59 -5.08 -1.81
CA ALA A 168 -3.02 -5.23 -0.43
C ALA A 168 -3.70 -6.58 -0.20
N ARG A 169 -4.55 -7.05 -1.13
CA ARG A 169 -5.17 -8.39 -1.05
C ARG A 169 -4.13 -9.50 -1.09
N ALA A 170 -3.14 -9.42 -1.97
CA ALA A 170 -2.03 -10.38 -2.01
C ALA A 170 -1.22 -10.37 -0.70
N ALA A 171 -1.02 -9.19 -0.11
CA ALA A 171 -0.32 -9.05 1.16
C ALA A 171 -1.14 -9.57 2.36
N LEU A 172 -2.46 -9.35 2.38
CA LEU A 172 -3.36 -9.85 3.43
C LEU A 172 -3.50 -11.37 3.42
N ALA A 173 -3.20 -12.03 2.29
CA ALA A 173 -3.11 -13.49 2.21
C ALA A 173 -1.84 -14.07 2.87
N ARG A 174 -0.93 -13.24 3.39
CA ARG A 174 0.30 -13.66 4.09
C ARG A 174 0.18 -13.39 5.59
N PRO A 175 0.05 -14.43 6.43
CA PRO A 175 -0.11 -14.27 7.88
C PRO A 175 1.00 -13.44 8.54
N GLU A 176 2.23 -13.53 8.04
CA GLU A 176 3.39 -12.79 8.55
C GLU A 176 3.22 -11.28 8.35
N ILE A 177 2.66 -10.86 7.21
CA ILE A 177 2.39 -9.44 6.93
C ILE A 177 1.26 -8.96 7.82
N VAL A 178 0.16 -9.72 7.93
CA VAL A 178 -1.00 -9.37 8.77
C VAL A 178 -0.57 -9.22 10.22
N ALA A 179 0.17 -10.18 10.75
CA ALA A 179 0.67 -10.14 12.13
C ALA A 179 1.57 -8.93 12.38
N ALA A 180 2.52 -8.64 11.48
CA ALA A 180 3.42 -7.50 11.62
C ALA A 180 2.68 -6.15 11.53
N ALA A 181 1.71 -6.04 10.62
CA ALA A 181 0.97 -4.81 10.39
C ALA A 181 -0.03 -4.45 11.50
N ALA A 182 -0.52 -5.45 12.23
CA ALA A 182 -1.44 -5.29 13.36
C ALA A 182 -0.75 -4.87 14.66
N ARG A 183 0.59 -4.85 14.71
CA ARG A 183 1.33 -4.51 15.92
C ARG A 183 1.26 -3.01 16.24
N PRO A 184 0.84 -2.61 17.46
CA PRO A 184 0.92 -1.22 17.89
C PRO A 184 2.36 -0.78 18.22
N ASP A 185 3.18 -1.72 18.69
CA ASP A 185 4.59 -1.52 19.00
C ASP A 185 5.40 -2.80 18.69
N PHE A 186 6.71 -2.62 18.58
CA PHE A 186 7.64 -3.72 18.32
C PHE A 186 8.99 -3.46 18.99
N ARG A 187 9.56 -4.53 19.55
CA ARG A 187 10.86 -4.53 20.22
C ARG A 187 11.63 -5.79 19.84
N PHE A 188 12.89 -5.61 19.46
CA PHE A 188 13.81 -6.70 19.16
C PHE A 188 15.25 -6.33 19.55
N SER A 189 16.15 -7.29 19.48
CA SER A 189 17.59 -7.07 19.68
C SER A 189 18.38 -7.64 18.51
N THR A 190 19.44 -6.94 18.09
CA THR A 190 20.45 -7.53 17.19
C THR A 190 21.11 -8.72 17.86
N LEU A 191 21.75 -9.58 17.06
CA LEU A 191 22.58 -10.68 17.58
C LEU A 191 23.80 -10.17 18.36
N ASP A 192 24.16 -8.89 18.18
CA ASP A 192 25.24 -8.21 18.88
C ASP A 192 24.75 -7.44 20.13
N GLY A 193 23.48 -7.64 20.52
CA GLY A 193 22.90 -7.15 21.78
C GLY A 193 22.32 -5.74 21.74
N ARG A 194 22.26 -5.07 20.58
CA ARG A 194 21.62 -3.75 20.50
C ARG A 194 20.11 -3.88 20.42
N VAL A 195 19.42 -3.18 21.31
CA VAL A 195 17.97 -3.21 21.42
C VAL A 195 17.33 -2.07 20.64
N PHE A 196 16.21 -2.37 19.96
CA PHE A 196 15.32 -1.37 19.35
C PHE A 196 13.93 -1.46 19.94
N THR A 197 13.25 -0.33 20.01
CA THR A 197 11.82 -0.26 20.35
C THR A 197 11.19 0.81 19.48
N MET A 198 10.03 0.50 18.91
CA MET A 198 9.34 1.39 17.98
C MET A 198 7.83 1.23 18.09
N ASN A 199 7.13 2.31 17.77
CA ASN A 199 5.68 2.32 17.65
C ASN A 199 5.28 2.33 16.19
N THR A 200 4.11 1.76 15.92
CA THR A 200 3.48 1.79 14.62
C THR A 200 3.33 3.21 14.09
N THR A 201 3.45 3.36 12.78
CA THR A 201 3.05 4.59 12.08
C THR A 201 1.55 4.67 11.84
N ASN A 202 0.80 3.59 12.06
CA ASN A 202 -0.64 3.53 11.83
C ASN A 202 -1.41 4.02 13.06
N ALA A 203 -1.93 5.26 13.00
CA ALA A 203 -2.64 5.85 14.13
C ALA A 203 -4.05 5.27 14.34
N LEU A 204 -4.56 4.44 13.42
CA LEU A 204 -5.86 3.78 13.58
C LEU A 204 -5.79 2.62 14.58
N LEU A 205 -4.64 1.97 14.71
CA LEU A 205 -4.46 0.85 15.65
C LEU A 205 -4.65 1.33 17.10
N GLY A 206 -5.61 0.72 17.79
CA GLY A 206 -6.00 1.09 19.16
C GLY A 206 -6.81 2.38 19.29
N ARG A 207 -7.19 3.03 18.17
CA ARG A 207 -8.00 4.26 18.18
C ARG A 207 -9.29 4.15 17.36
N PHE A 208 -9.26 3.36 16.29
CA PHE A 208 -10.44 3.02 15.51
C PHE A 208 -10.84 1.59 15.83
N ASP A 209 -12.07 1.40 16.31
CA ASP A 209 -12.58 0.08 16.64
C ASP A 209 -12.64 -0.81 15.39
N GLY A 210 -12.03 -2.00 15.48
CA GLY A 210 -11.89 -2.94 14.38
C GLY A 210 -10.66 -2.74 13.49
N ALA A 211 -9.83 -1.71 13.68
CA ALA A 211 -8.64 -1.53 12.82
C ALA A 211 -7.59 -2.64 13.01
N THR A 212 -7.14 -3.24 11.90
CA THR A 212 -6.19 -4.37 11.89
C THR A 212 -4.92 -4.12 11.08
N GLY A 213 -4.81 -2.99 10.36
CA GLY A 213 -3.67 -2.72 9.48
C GLY A 213 -3.90 -1.54 8.55
N LEU A 214 -3.16 -1.39 7.45
CA LEU A 214 -2.06 -2.25 6.96
C LEU A 214 -0.75 -1.46 6.81
N LYS A 215 -0.75 -0.36 6.05
CA LYS A 215 0.47 0.40 5.78
C LYS A 215 0.22 1.88 5.55
N THR A 216 1.13 2.73 6.03
CA THR A 216 1.12 4.18 5.79
C THR A 216 2.27 4.61 4.89
N GLY A 217 2.14 5.79 4.27
CA GLY A 217 3.20 6.44 3.51
C GLY A 217 3.15 7.95 3.62
N TYR A 218 4.32 8.59 3.57
CA TYR A 218 4.46 10.02 3.35
C TYR A 218 5.80 10.33 2.70
N THR A 219 5.76 11.18 1.68
CA THR A 219 6.89 11.92 1.13
C THR A 219 6.39 13.30 0.71
N PRO A 220 7.27 14.30 0.50
CA PRO A 220 6.86 15.57 -0.07
C PRO A 220 6.13 15.43 -1.41
N GLY A 221 6.58 14.51 -2.29
CA GLY A 221 5.96 14.27 -3.60
C GLY A 221 4.64 13.50 -3.57
N ALA A 222 4.47 12.55 -2.65
CA ALA A 222 3.26 11.72 -2.56
C ALA A 222 2.15 12.32 -1.69
N GLY A 223 2.50 13.23 -0.77
CA GLY A 223 1.61 13.58 0.33
C GLY A 223 1.34 12.38 1.25
N ARG A 224 0.25 12.43 2.01
CA ARG A 224 -0.09 11.40 3.00
C ARG A 224 -0.89 10.27 2.33
N CYS A 225 -0.33 9.07 2.35
CA CYS A 225 -0.93 7.86 1.79
C CYS A 225 -1.24 6.84 2.90
N VAL A 226 -2.25 6.00 2.69
CA VAL A 226 -2.61 4.92 3.63
C VAL A 226 -3.34 3.79 2.91
N ILE A 227 -3.05 2.56 3.33
CA ILE A 227 -3.88 1.37 3.13
C ILE A 227 -4.32 0.92 4.51
N ALA A 228 -5.61 1.01 4.78
CA ALA A 228 -6.21 0.66 6.05
C ALA A 228 -7.12 -0.54 5.89
N VAL A 229 -7.13 -1.40 6.92
CA VAL A 229 -8.06 -2.52 7.03
C VAL A 229 -8.74 -2.43 8.38
N ALA A 230 -10.06 -2.62 8.38
CA ALA A 230 -10.84 -2.77 9.60
C ALA A 230 -11.83 -3.92 9.47
N GLN A 231 -12.08 -4.60 10.58
CA GLN A 231 -13.04 -5.69 10.69
C GLN A 231 -13.96 -5.44 11.89
N ARG A 232 -15.28 -5.49 11.66
CA ARG A 232 -16.30 -5.35 12.71
C ARG A 232 -17.52 -6.20 12.33
N ASP A 233 -18.07 -6.93 13.29
CA ASP A 233 -19.29 -7.74 13.12
C ASP A 233 -19.27 -8.73 11.94
N GLY A 234 -18.11 -9.29 11.63
CA GLY A 234 -17.94 -10.26 10.53
C GLY A 234 -17.71 -9.65 9.15
N HIS A 235 -17.72 -8.33 9.03
CA HIS A 235 -17.42 -7.61 7.79
C HIS A 235 -16.01 -7.05 7.79
N GLU A 236 -15.35 -7.06 6.63
CA GLU A 236 -14.04 -6.47 6.41
C GLU A 236 -14.10 -5.31 5.42
N VAL A 237 -13.46 -4.20 5.76
CA VAL A 237 -13.28 -3.05 4.87
C VAL A 237 -11.81 -2.82 4.59
N LEU A 238 -11.46 -2.73 3.31
CA LEU A 238 -10.15 -2.29 2.81
C LEU A 238 -10.31 -0.89 2.20
N ALA A 239 -9.55 0.09 2.69
CA ALA A 239 -9.52 1.45 2.16
C ALA A 239 -8.09 1.85 1.74
N VAL A 240 -7.94 2.36 0.52
CA VAL A 240 -6.64 2.74 -0.09
C VAL A 240 -6.68 4.18 -0.55
N PHE A 241 -5.94 5.08 0.08
CA PHE A 241 -5.94 6.51 -0.21
C PHE A 241 -4.54 6.99 -0.64
N LEU A 242 -4.48 7.73 -1.74
CA LEU A 242 -3.27 8.42 -2.21
C LEU A 242 -3.45 9.94 -2.09
N ASN A 243 -2.50 10.59 -1.42
CA ASN A 243 -2.51 12.02 -1.13
C ASN A 243 -3.82 12.50 -0.45
N SER A 244 -4.09 11.99 0.75
CA SER A 244 -5.17 12.44 1.63
C SER A 244 -4.65 13.44 2.67
N PRO A 245 -4.93 14.75 2.55
CA PRO A 245 -4.37 15.78 3.42
C PRO A 245 -4.63 15.52 4.91
N ASP A 246 -5.84 15.10 5.27
CA ASP A 246 -6.23 14.62 6.61
C ASP A 246 -6.51 13.11 6.60
N ARG A 247 -5.48 12.31 6.27
CA ARG A 247 -5.60 10.85 6.14
C ARG A 247 -6.25 10.14 7.32
N TRP A 248 -6.17 10.66 8.54
CA TRP A 248 -6.71 9.94 9.69
C TRP A 248 -8.20 10.15 9.84
N SER A 249 -8.66 11.40 9.84
CA SER A 249 -10.08 11.71 9.92
C SER A 249 -10.83 11.17 8.71
N HIS A 250 -10.26 11.34 7.50
CA HIS A 250 -10.88 10.85 6.27
C HIS A 250 -10.99 9.33 6.23
N THR A 251 -9.91 8.60 6.54
CA THR A 251 -9.95 7.14 6.53
C THR A 251 -10.88 6.60 7.62
N ALA A 252 -10.86 7.17 8.83
CA ALA A 252 -11.78 6.76 9.89
C ALA A 252 -13.25 6.97 9.49
N ALA A 253 -13.60 8.13 8.91
CA ALA A 253 -14.96 8.41 8.47
C ALA A 253 -15.44 7.43 7.39
N VAL A 254 -14.60 7.15 6.38
CA VAL A 254 -14.95 6.21 5.30
C VAL A 254 -15.05 4.78 5.82
N LEU A 255 -14.17 4.34 6.70
CA LEU A 255 -14.26 3.01 7.34
C LEU A 255 -15.54 2.89 8.16
N GLU A 256 -15.94 3.92 8.91
CA GLU A 256 -17.15 3.88 9.73
C GLU A 256 -18.43 3.80 8.89
N VAL A 257 -18.50 4.56 7.78
CA VAL A 257 -19.62 4.47 6.82
C VAL A 257 -19.66 3.07 6.21
N ALA A 258 -18.53 2.57 5.70
CA ALA A 258 -18.44 1.26 5.07
C ALA A 258 -18.86 0.11 6.00
N LEU A 259 -18.39 0.13 7.26
CA LEU A 259 -18.72 -0.89 8.25
C LEU A 259 -20.18 -0.79 8.71
N THR A 260 -20.74 0.41 8.77
CA THR A 260 -22.15 0.61 9.14
C THR A 260 -23.09 0.10 8.07
N GLU A 261 -22.79 0.34 6.78
CA GLU A 261 -23.60 -0.13 5.65
C GLU A 261 -23.44 -1.63 5.35
N ALA A 262 -22.39 -2.26 5.86
CA ALA A 262 -22.16 -3.68 5.66
C ALA A 262 -23.06 -4.57 6.55
N ARG A 263 -23.51 -4.05 7.70
CA ARG A 263 -24.41 -4.71 8.66
C ARG A 263 -25.82 -4.90 8.09
#